data_AF-A0A2S6APT9-F1
#
_entry.id   AF-A0A2S6APT9-F1
#
_cell.length_a   1.000
_cell.length_b   1.000
_cell.length_c   1.000
_cell.angle_alpha   90.00
_cell.angle_beta   90.00
_cell.angle_gamma   90.00
#
_symmetry.space_group_name_H-M   'P 1'
#
loop_
_entity.id
_entity.type
_entity.pdbx_description
1 polymer ?
#
loop_
_entity_poly.entity_id
_entity_poly.type
_entity_poly.pdbx_seq_one_letter_code
_entity_poly.pdbx_strand_id
1 'polypeptide(L)'
;MEGVSFYIYKIFAGRGGEDGLDERYELLTHPPKNKRTNEYRWDTDSAAREAGWRPKTPTSDQERIDRIHDLAKDDSVASRVITDFLRRPTVAFDAMADKTARHAVNEAQFDHARLNVGRGNKQQKLAKRVEHSIEYIDLITACTQFVTNAGRIVPDLRGHDFTAEERERVHTNLAKVRATADWIETAVDTGNVGVDEALERLLRGE
;
A
#
# COMPACT_ATOMS: atom_id res chain seq x y z
N MET A 1 -51.31 -8.05 38.95
CA MET A 1 -50.20 -7.72 38.01
C MET A 1 -50.37 -6.31 37.49
N GLU A 2 -50.29 -5.31 38.37
CA GLU A 2 -50.22 -3.93 37.94
C GLU A 2 -48.76 -3.60 37.58
N GLY A 3 -48.52 -3.05 36.38
CA GLY A 3 -47.22 -2.48 36.01
C GLY A 3 -46.40 -3.23 34.94
N VAL A 4 -46.82 -4.41 34.48
CA VAL A 4 -46.21 -5.13 33.35
C VAL A 4 -46.92 -4.76 32.05
N SER A 5 -46.18 -4.19 31.09
CA SER A 5 -46.71 -3.82 29.78
C SER A 5 -47.09 -5.06 28.96
N PHE A 6 -48.16 -4.97 28.16
CA PHE A 6 -48.56 -6.00 27.20
C PHE A 6 -47.40 -6.46 26.28
N TYR A 7 -46.48 -5.54 25.95
CA TYR A 7 -45.32 -5.86 25.13
C TYR A 7 -44.35 -6.84 25.83
N ILE A 8 -44.15 -6.70 27.14
CA ILE A 8 -43.31 -7.61 27.94
C ILE A 8 -43.97 -8.99 28.02
N TYR A 9 -45.29 -9.03 28.18
CA TYR A 9 -46.06 -10.27 28.13
C TYR A 9 -45.90 -10.98 26.76
N LYS A 10 -45.86 -10.22 25.66
CA LYS A 10 -45.61 -10.74 24.31
C LYS A 10 -44.20 -11.32 24.14
N ILE A 11 -43.17 -10.70 24.73
CA ILE A 11 -41.78 -11.20 24.66
C ILE A 11 -41.69 -12.62 25.24
N PHE A 12 -42.37 -12.88 26.36
CA PHE A 12 -42.40 -14.21 26.99
C PHE A 12 -43.45 -15.16 26.40
N ALA A 13 -44.14 -14.77 25.32
CA ALA A 13 -45.23 -15.56 24.76
C ALA A 13 -44.81 -16.94 24.23
N GLY A 14 -43.56 -17.10 23.80
CA GLY A 14 -43.01 -18.36 23.29
C GLY A 14 -42.26 -19.19 24.32
N ARG A 15 -42.28 -18.81 25.60
CA ARG A 15 -41.43 -19.42 26.64
C ARG A 15 -42.05 -20.55 27.45
N GLY A 16 -43.30 -20.93 27.15
CA GLY A 16 -43.96 -22.04 27.79
C GLY A 16 -44.56 -22.97 26.74
N GLY A 17 -44.51 -24.28 26.99
CA GLY A 17 -45.10 -25.32 26.13
C GLY A 17 -46.63 -25.31 26.13
N GLU A 18 -47.26 -26.46 25.85
CA GLU A 18 -48.73 -26.61 25.79
C GLU A 18 -49.44 -26.16 27.10
N ASP A 19 -48.78 -26.28 28.26
CA ASP A 19 -49.24 -25.82 29.59
C ASP A 19 -48.55 -24.52 30.07
N GLY A 20 -47.89 -23.79 29.16
CA GLY A 20 -46.91 -22.72 29.40
C GLY A 20 -47.37 -21.40 30.03
N LEU A 21 -48.55 -21.37 30.64
CA LEU A 21 -49.05 -20.19 31.36
C LEU A 21 -48.40 -20.08 32.75
N ASP A 22 -48.19 -21.19 33.44
CA ASP A 22 -47.68 -21.19 34.82
C ASP A 22 -46.21 -20.74 34.88
N GLU A 23 -45.35 -21.26 34.01
CA GLU A 23 -43.94 -20.84 33.90
C GLU A 23 -43.79 -19.35 33.56
N ARG A 24 -44.67 -18.82 32.70
CA ARG A 24 -44.69 -17.39 32.35
C ARG A 24 -45.14 -16.54 33.54
N TYR A 25 -46.15 -16.98 34.26
CA TYR A 25 -46.63 -16.29 35.45
C TYR A 25 -45.57 -16.26 36.55
N GLU A 26 -44.89 -17.38 36.76
CA GLU A 26 -43.77 -17.48 37.71
C GLU A 26 -42.59 -16.60 37.30
N LEU A 27 -42.28 -16.49 36.00
CA LEU A 27 -41.24 -15.57 35.51
C LEU A 27 -41.64 -14.10 35.74
N LEU A 28 -42.90 -13.75 35.48
CA LEU A 28 -43.37 -12.37 35.60
C LEU A 28 -43.48 -11.87 37.05
N THR A 29 -43.62 -12.77 38.02
CA THR A 29 -43.65 -12.43 39.46
C THR A 29 -42.26 -12.15 40.04
N HIS A 30 -41.18 -12.49 39.31
CA HIS A 30 -39.79 -12.27 39.75
C HIS A 30 -39.06 -11.28 38.83
N PRO A 31 -39.44 -9.99 38.80
CA PRO A 31 -38.77 -9.00 37.96
C PRO A 31 -37.33 -8.74 38.42
N PRO A 32 -36.38 -8.58 37.47
CA PRO A 32 -35.02 -8.22 37.81
C PRO A 32 -34.94 -6.77 38.30
N LYS A 33 -33.87 -6.48 39.03
CA LYS A 33 -33.59 -5.14 39.52
C LYS A 33 -33.15 -4.22 38.39
N ASN A 34 -33.90 -3.15 38.13
CA ASN A 34 -33.55 -2.18 37.10
C ASN A 34 -32.35 -1.32 37.56
N LYS A 35 -31.25 -1.30 36.80
CA LYS A 35 -30.03 -0.57 37.16
C LYS A 35 -30.20 0.96 37.18
N ARG A 36 -31.18 1.50 36.45
CA ARG A 36 -31.43 2.96 36.33
C ARG A 36 -32.35 3.49 37.42
N THR A 37 -33.41 2.74 37.75
CA THR A 37 -34.40 3.16 38.76
C THR A 37 -34.21 2.49 40.12
N ASN A 38 -33.34 1.47 40.20
CA ASN A 38 -33.06 0.67 41.40
C ASN A 38 -34.27 -0.12 41.95
N GLU A 39 -35.37 -0.16 41.20
CA GLU A 39 -36.62 -0.87 41.52
C GLU A 39 -36.67 -2.26 40.86
N TYR A 40 -37.39 -3.20 41.47
CA TYR A 40 -37.64 -4.52 40.90
C TYR A 40 -38.82 -4.43 39.92
N ARG A 41 -38.50 -4.24 38.64
CA ARG A 41 -39.51 -4.07 37.58
C ARG A 41 -38.99 -4.56 36.24
N TRP A 42 -39.85 -5.26 35.51
CA TRP A 42 -39.63 -5.58 34.10
C TRP A 42 -39.64 -4.32 33.24
N ASP A 43 -38.59 -4.15 32.44
CA ASP A 43 -38.52 -3.24 31.32
C ASP A 43 -38.35 -4.05 30.01
N THR A 44 -38.45 -3.39 28.87
CA THR A 44 -38.39 -4.06 27.57
C THR A 44 -37.04 -4.72 27.30
N ASP A 45 -35.94 -4.14 27.79
CA ASP A 45 -34.60 -4.66 27.57
C ASP A 45 -34.27 -5.79 28.56
N SER A 46 -34.72 -5.71 29.81
CA SER A 46 -34.61 -6.82 30.78
C SER A 46 -35.46 -8.01 30.36
N ALA A 47 -36.67 -7.78 29.84
CA ALA A 47 -37.49 -8.84 29.27
C ALA A 47 -36.86 -9.47 28.02
N ALA A 48 -36.30 -8.64 27.12
CA ALA A 48 -35.60 -9.13 25.93
C ALA A 48 -34.39 -10.00 26.31
N ARG A 49 -33.54 -9.53 27.23
CA ARG A 49 -32.38 -10.29 27.73
C ARG A 49 -32.79 -11.63 28.31
N GLU A 50 -33.81 -11.60 29.16
CA GLU A 50 -34.31 -12.80 29.81
C GLU A 50 -34.80 -13.80 28.75
N ALA A 51 -35.56 -13.36 27.75
CA ALA A 51 -36.01 -14.20 26.63
C ALA A 51 -34.90 -14.61 25.62
N GLY A 52 -33.63 -14.25 25.85
CA GLY A 52 -32.53 -14.49 24.91
C GLY A 52 -32.61 -13.64 23.64
N TRP A 53 -33.44 -12.60 23.63
CA TRP A 53 -33.58 -11.63 22.55
C TRP A 53 -32.57 -10.50 22.72
N ARG A 54 -32.21 -9.84 21.61
CA ARG A 54 -31.26 -8.73 21.62
C ARG A 54 -31.90 -7.49 22.29
N PRO A 55 -31.34 -6.97 23.39
CA PRO A 55 -31.84 -5.75 24.00
C PRO A 55 -31.55 -4.53 23.11
N LYS A 56 -32.38 -3.50 23.21
CA LYS A 56 -32.18 -2.24 22.48
C LYS A 56 -31.00 -1.46 23.03
N THR A 57 -30.84 -1.46 24.36
CA THR A 57 -29.75 -0.75 25.05
C THR A 57 -28.73 -1.75 25.57
N PRO A 58 -27.51 -1.84 25.01
CA PRO A 58 -26.48 -2.74 25.51
C PRO A 58 -25.92 -2.22 26.84
N THR A 59 -25.91 -3.08 27.85
CA THR A 59 -25.45 -2.78 29.21
C THR A 59 -24.22 -3.59 29.61
N SER A 60 -24.06 -4.80 29.09
CA SER A 60 -22.85 -5.60 29.28
C SER A 60 -21.83 -5.32 28.17
N ASP A 61 -20.57 -5.62 28.43
CA ASP A 61 -19.52 -5.46 27.42
C ASP A 61 -19.74 -6.41 26.23
N GLN A 62 -20.23 -7.63 26.47
CA GLN A 62 -20.62 -8.54 25.40
C GLN A 62 -21.76 -7.99 24.54
N GLU A 63 -22.80 -7.40 25.15
CA GLU A 63 -23.90 -6.77 24.39
C GLU A 63 -23.39 -5.60 23.52
N ARG A 64 -22.39 -4.86 24.01
CA ARG A 64 -21.74 -3.78 23.23
C ARG A 64 -20.93 -4.34 22.07
N ILE A 65 -20.17 -5.41 22.30
CA ILE A 65 -19.38 -6.10 21.28
C ILE A 65 -20.30 -6.65 20.18
N ASP A 66 -21.37 -7.35 20.55
CA ASP A 66 -22.34 -7.91 19.60
C ASP A 66 -23.00 -6.80 18.77
N ARG A 67 -23.27 -5.65 19.39
CA ARG A 67 -23.81 -4.48 18.69
C ARG A 67 -22.82 -3.89 17.70
N ILE A 68 -21.54 -3.81 18.04
CA ILE A 68 -20.47 -3.35 17.14
C ILE A 68 -20.34 -4.31 15.96
N HIS A 69 -20.37 -5.63 16.19
CA HIS A 69 -20.37 -6.61 15.10
C HIS A 69 -21.55 -6.44 14.14
N ASP A 70 -22.75 -6.19 14.66
CA ASP A 70 -23.94 -5.96 13.83
C ASP A 70 -23.82 -4.68 12.98
N LEU A 71 -23.18 -3.63 13.51
CA LEU A 71 -22.94 -2.37 12.80
C LEU A 71 -21.79 -2.46 11.79
N ALA A 72 -20.83 -3.34 12.01
CA ALA A 72 -19.64 -3.54 11.18
C ALA A 72 -19.74 -4.77 10.26
N LYS A 73 -20.96 -5.13 9.82
CA LYS A 73 -21.17 -6.24 8.86
C LYS A 73 -20.56 -5.98 7.47
N ASP A 74 -20.42 -4.71 7.11
CA ASP A 74 -19.77 -4.29 5.87
C ASP A 74 -18.26 -4.20 6.09
N ASP A 75 -17.48 -4.98 5.34
CA ASP A 75 -16.02 -5.03 5.43
C ASP A 75 -15.35 -3.66 5.21
N SER A 76 -15.95 -2.79 4.40
CA SER A 76 -15.44 -1.42 4.18
C SER A 76 -15.61 -0.54 5.42
N VAL A 77 -16.72 -0.71 6.13
CA VAL A 77 -16.98 -0.03 7.41
C VAL A 77 -16.10 -0.62 8.50
N ALA A 78 -16.01 -1.95 8.58
CA ALA A 78 -15.17 -2.66 9.53
C ALA A 78 -13.69 -2.24 9.39
N SER A 79 -13.15 -2.21 8.17
CA SER A 79 -11.77 -1.80 7.91
C SER A 79 -11.47 -0.38 8.41
N ARG A 80 -12.39 0.57 8.17
CA ARG A 80 -12.25 1.95 8.65
C ARG A 80 -12.29 2.04 10.18
N VAL A 81 -13.21 1.32 10.81
CA VAL A 81 -13.36 1.28 12.27
C VAL A 81 -12.13 0.63 12.92
N ILE A 82 -11.65 -0.49 12.39
CA ILE A 82 -10.43 -1.14 12.88
C ILE A 82 -9.22 -0.22 12.75
N THR A 83 -9.08 0.48 11.62
CA THR A 83 -7.99 1.45 11.44
C THR A 83 -8.06 2.55 12.49
N ASP A 84 -9.26 3.05 12.79
CA ASP A 84 -9.45 4.08 13.82
C ASP A 84 -9.14 3.56 15.23
N PHE A 85 -9.55 2.34 15.56
CA PHE A 85 -9.20 1.70 16.82
C PHE A 85 -7.69 1.49 16.97
N LEU A 86 -7.01 1.06 15.91
CA LEU A 86 -5.55 0.87 15.91
C LEU A 86 -4.76 2.19 16.00
N ARG A 87 -5.38 3.37 15.79
CA ARG A 87 -4.74 4.66 16.10
C ARG A 87 -4.57 4.90 17.60
N ARG A 88 -5.30 4.16 18.45
CA ARG A 88 -5.18 4.24 19.91
C ARG A 88 -4.02 3.34 20.36
N PRO A 89 -2.92 3.86 20.92
CA PRO A 89 -1.71 3.07 21.16
C PRO A 89 -1.90 1.85 22.07
N THR A 90 -2.72 1.97 23.10
CA THR A 90 -3.03 0.85 24.02
C THR A 90 -3.82 -0.25 23.32
N VAL A 91 -4.83 0.11 22.52
CA VAL A 91 -5.63 -0.84 21.75
C VAL A 91 -4.78 -1.57 20.72
N ALA A 92 -3.88 -0.85 20.04
CA ALA A 92 -2.95 -1.46 19.10
C ALA A 92 -1.99 -2.44 19.81
N PHE A 93 -1.44 -2.06 20.97
CA PHE A 93 -0.57 -2.92 21.76
C PHE A 93 -1.29 -4.21 22.19
N ASP A 94 -2.49 -4.08 22.77
CA ASP A 94 -3.28 -5.23 23.23
C ASP A 94 -3.73 -6.12 22.06
N ALA A 95 -4.16 -5.52 20.95
CA ALA A 95 -4.54 -6.27 19.74
C ALA A 95 -3.35 -7.04 19.13
N MET A 96 -2.14 -6.48 19.17
CA MET A 96 -0.93 -7.15 18.67
C MET A 96 -0.40 -8.20 19.65
N ALA A 97 -0.76 -8.14 20.93
CA ALA A 97 -0.48 -9.19 21.90
C ALA A 97 -1.39 -10.42 21.70
N ASP A 98 -2.60 -10.24 21.17
CA ASP A 98 -3.48 -11.34 20.78
C ASP A 98 -2.89 -12.14 19.60
N LYS A 99 -2.79 -13.46 19.76
CA LYS A 99 -2.16 -14.34 18.77
C LYS A 99 -2.95 -14.35 17.45
N THR A 100 -4.27 -14.38 17.51
CA THR A 100 -5.14 -14.51 16.33
C THR A 100 -5.10 -13.24 15.49
N ALA A 101 -5.28 -12.09 16.14
CA ALA A 101 -5.20 -10.79 15.49
C ALA A 101 -3.81 -10.54 14.87
N ARG A 102 -2.73 -10.86 15.61
CA ARG A 102 -1.36 -10.74 15.09
C ARG A 102 -1.11 -11.63 13.87
N HIS A 103 -1.58 -12.88 13.88
CA HIS A 103 -1.44 -13.77 12.72
C HIS A 103 -2.19 -13.23 11.49
N ALA A 104 -3.42 -12.76 11.65
CA ALA A 104 -4.22 -12.21 10.55
C ALA A 104 -3.58 -10.95 9.94
N VAL A 105 -3.05 -10.05 10.78
CA VAL A 105 -2.33 -8.85 10.30
C VAL A 105 -1.05 -9.23 9.57
N ASN A 106 -0.27 -10.18 10.10
CA ASN A 106 0.96 -10.63 9.46
C ASN A 106 0.68 -11.26 8.09
N GLU A 107 -0.34 -12.11 7.97
CA GLU A 107 -0.77 -12.70 6.71
C GLU A 107 -1.15 -11.60 5.69
N ALA A 108 -1.97 -10.64 6.09
CA ALA A 108 -2.31 -9.49 5.26
C ALA A 108 -1.08 -8.66 4.85
N GLN A 109 -0.10 -8.49 5.73
CA GLN A 109 1.17 -7.82 5.41
C GLN A 109 1.98 -8.60 4.37
N PHE A 110 2.07 -9.93 4.48
CA PHE A 110 2.75 -10.77 3.49
C PHE A 110 2.06 -10.71 2.12
N ASP A 111 0.73 -10.75 2.09
CA ASP A 111 -0.04 -10.63 0.85
C ASP A 111 0.14 -9.26 0.20
N HIS A 112 0.10 -8.19 1.00
CA HIS A 112 0.34 -6.84 0.52
C HIS A 112 1.77 -6.67 0.00
N ALA A 113 2.76 -7.27 0.66
CA ALA A 113 4.14 -7.30 0.19
C ALA A 113 4.27 -8.02 -1.16
N ARG A 114 3.63 -9.19 -1.32
CA ARG A 114 3.62 -9.96 -2.58
C ARG A 114 3.04 -9.15 -3.75
N LEU A 115 1.94 -8.43 -3.51
CA LEU A 115 1.31 -7.56 -4.50
C LEU A 115 2.18 -6.33 -4.84
N ASN A 116 2.92 -5.80 -3.86
CA ASN A 116 3.76 -4.62 -4.03
C ASN A 116 5.11 -4.91 -4.70
N VAL A 117 5.69 -6.09 -4.51
CA VAL A 117 6.92 -6.51 -5.23
C VAL A 117 6.69 -6.45 -6.75
N GLY A 118 5.51 -6.83 -7.23
CA GLY A 118 5.14 -6.71 -8.65
C GLY A 118 5.03 -5.26 -9.15
N ARG A 119 4.68 -4.30 -8.26
CA ARG A 119 4.57 -2.87 -8.60
C ARG A 119 5.92 -2.15 -8.57
N GLY A 120 6.74 -2.41 -7.55
CA GLY A 120 8.11 -1.88 -7.46
C GLY A 120 8.96 -2.27 -8.66
N ASN A 121 8.86 -3.53 -9.09
CA ASN A 121 9.57 -4.03 -10.28
C ASN A 121 9.13 -3.35 -11.58
N LYS A 122 7.85 -2.95 -11.71
CA LYS A 122 7.36 -2.24 -12.91
C LYS A 122 7.86 -0.80 -12.94
N GLN A 123 7.83 -0.10 -11.81
CA GLN A 123 8.32 1.28 -11.70
C GLN A 123 9.83 1.38 -11.97
N GLN A 124 10.63 0.47 -11.40
CA GLN A 124 12.07 0.39 -11.66
C GLN A 124 12.38 0.11 -13.14
N LYS A 125 11.64 -0.80 -13.79
CA LYS A 125 11.81 -1.09 -15.22
C LYS A 125 11.45 0.11 -16.10
N LEU A 126 10.43 0.88 -15.73
CA LEU A 126 10.06 2.11 -16.44
C LEU A 126 11.11 3.19 -16.27
N ALA A 127 11.62 3.39 -15.05
CA ALA A 127 12.71 4.33 -14.79
C ALA A 127 13.96 4.00 -15.62
N LYS A 128 14.39 2.73 -15.62
CA LYS A 128 15.53 2.27 -16.42
C LYS A 128 15.33 2.48 -17.93
N ARG A 129 14.10 2.29 -18.43
CA ARG A 129 13.78 2.54 -19.85
C ARG A 129 13.87 4.03 -20.21
N VAL A 130 13.41 4.90 -19.33
CA VAL A 130 13.48 6.36 -19.52
C VAL A 130 14.94 6.81 -19.48
N GLU A 131 15.73 6.32 -18.52
CA GLU A 131 17.16 6.58 -18.40
C GLU A 131 17.92 6.17 -19.67
N HIS A 132 17.74 4.93 -20.13
CA HIS A 132 18.31 4.46 -21.41
C HIS A 132 17.90 5.32 -22.61
N SER A 133 16.67 5.88 -22.59
CA SER A 133 16.20 6.75 -23.69
C SER A 133 16.88 8.13 -23.66
N ILE A 134 17.22 8.64 -22.48
CA ILE A 134 17.96 9.90 -22.32
C ILE A 134 19.41 9.69 -22.76
N GLU A 135 20.08 8.65 -22.25
CA GLU A 135 21.46 8.32 -22.61
C GLU A 135 21.63 8.12 -24.13
N TYR A 136 20.66 7.48 -24.78
CA TYR A 136 20.62 7.33 -26.23
C TYR A 136 20.52 8.68 -26.97
N ILE A 137 19.64 9.57 -26.51
CA ILE A 137 19.47 10.91 -27.13
C ILE A 137 20.72 11.76 -26.93
N ASP A 138 21.37 11.68 -25.77
CA ASP A 138 22.60 12.40 -25.48
C ASP A 138 23.74 11.95 -26.41
N LEU A 139 23.89 10.63 -26.65
CA LEU A 139 24.87 10.08 -27.57
C LEU A 139 24.66 10.59 -29.01
N ILE A 140 23.42 10.53 -29.52
CA ILE A 140 23.08 11.04 -30.87
C ILE A 140 23.36 12.55 -30.98
N THR A 141 23.06 13.29 -29.92
CA THR A 141 23.30 14.73 -29.85
C THR A 141 24.80 15.04 -29.92
N ALA A 142 25.63 14.31 -29.18
CA ALA A 142 27.08 14.48 -29.20
C ALA A 142 27.68 14.24 -30.59
N CYS A 143 27.29 13.15 -31.26
CA CYS A 143 27.73 12.86 -32.63
C CYS A 143 27.32 13.97 -33.61
N THR A 144 26.07 14.43 -33.52
CA THR A 144 25.53 15.49 -34.40
C THR A 144 26.27 16.82 -34.17
N GLN A 145 26.56 17.18 -32.93
CA GLN A 145 27.30 18.39 -32.59
C GLN A 145 28.73 18.37 -33.14
N PHE A 146 29.44 17.24 -33.04
CA PHE A 146 30.77 17.10 -33.61
C PHE A 146 30.77 17.34 -35.13
N VAL A 147 29.88 16.67 -35.86
CA VAL A 147 29.77 16.80 -37.33
C VAL A 147 29.41 18.23 -37.72
N THR A 148 28.46 18.85 -37.02
CA THR A 148 28.03 20.25 -37.28
C THR A 148 29.18 21.22 -37.06
N ASN A 149 29.91 21.08 -35.95
CA ASN A 149 31.04 21.96 -35.63
C ASN A 149 32.19 21.79 -36.63
N ALA A 150 32.55 20.55 -36.98
CA ALA A 150 33.58 20.27 -37.98
C ALA A 150 33.20 20.85 -39.36
N GLY A 151 31.93 20.66 -39.77
CA GLY A 151 31.40 21.18 -41.03
C GLY A 151 31.40 22.71 -41.12
N ARG A 152 31.34 23.41 -39.97
CA ARG A 152 31.46 24.88 -39.92
C ARG A 152 32.91 25.35 -39.90
N ILE A 153 33.76 24.76 -39.05
CA ILE A 153 35.13 25.23 -38.81
C ILE A 153 36.07 24.92 -39.98
N VAL A 154 35.96 23.74 -40.60
CA VAL A 154 36.89 23.32 -41.66
C VAL A 154 36.83 24.25 -42.90
N PRO A 155 35.65 24.67 -43.38
CA PRO A 155 35.57 25.68 -44.44
C PRO A 155 36.15 27.05 -44.06
N ASP A 156 36.03 27.47 -42.79
CA ASP A 156 36.58 28.76 -42.31
C ASP A 156 38.12 28.77 -42.30
N LEU A 157 38.75 27.58 -42.24
CA LEU A 157 40.21 27.43 -42.30
C LEU A 157 40.78 27.47 -43.73
N ARG A 158 39.93 27.61 -44.75
CA ARG A 158 40.38 27.71 -46.15
C ARG A 158 41.26 28.96 -46.34
N GLY A 159 42.43 28.76 -46.95
CA GLY A 159 43.40 29.84 -47.21
C GLY A 159 44.45 30.02 -46.12
N HIS A 160 44.39 29.26 -45.03
CA HIS A 160 45.45 29.18 -44.03
C HIS A 160 46.34 27.97 -44.27
N ASP A 161 47.66 28.19 -44.38
CA ASP A 161 48.63 27.10 -44.42
C ASP A 161 48.89 26.60 -42.99
N PHE A 162 48.56 25.33 -42.73
CA PHE A 162 48.93 24.69 -41.47
C PHE A 162 50.43 24.42 -41.43
N THR A 163 51.07 24.81 -40.34
CA THR A 163 52.43 24.37 -39.98
C THR A 163 52.48 22.85 -39.78
N ALA A 164 53.68 22.27 -39.85
CA ALA A 164 53.86 20.83 -39.63
C ALA A 164 53.36 20.38 -38.24
N GLU A 165 53.59 21.20 -37.21
CA GLU A 165 53.15 20.92 -35.84
C GLU A 165 51.62 20.98 -35.69
N GLU A 166 50.96 21.97 -36.31
CA GLU A 166 49.50 22.07 -36.29
C GLU A 166 48.84 20.88 -37.01
N ARG A 167 49.41 20.43 -38.14
CA ARG A 167 48.92 19.23 -38.83
C ARG A 167 49.03 18.00 -37.94
N GLU A 168 50.17 17.81 -37.30
CA GLU A 168 50.39 16.65 -36.43
C GLU A 168 49.41 16.62 -35.25
N ARG A 169 49.13 17.78 -34.66
CA ARG A 169 48.14 17.92 -33.58
C ARG A 169 46.72 17.63 -34.06
N VAL A 170 46.36 18.08 -35.27
CA VAL A 170 45.05 17.76 -35.87
C VAL A 170 44.94 16.27 -36.18
N HIS A 171 45.99 15.65 -36.74
CA HIS A 171 46.02 14.21 -37.01
C HIS A 171 45.88 13.36 -35.74
N THR A 172 46.61 13.71 -34.68
CA THR A 172 46.49 13.03 -33.38
C THR A 172 45.05 13.13 -32.84
N ASN A 173 44.43 14.31 -32.87
CA ASN A 173 43.04 14.47 -32.41
C ASN A 173 42.03 13.69 -33.28
N LEU A 174 42.23 13.66 -34.61
CA LEU A 174 41.38 12.87 -35.51
C LEU A 174 41.53 11.37 -35.26
N ALA A 175 42.73 10.89 -34.91
CA ALA A 175 42.93 9.50 -34.50
C ALA A 175 42.10 9.16 -33.24
N LYS A 176 42.04 10.09 -32.26
CA LYS A 176 41.18 9.95 -31.07
C LYS A 176 39.70 9.88 -31.43
N VAL A 177 39.24 10.79 -32.27
CA VAL A 177 37.82 10.80 -32.71
C VAL A 177 37.45 9.49 -33.41
N ARG A 178 38.30 8.98 -34.30
CA ARG A 178 38.06 7.71 -35.00
C ARG A 178 37.99 6.54 -34.03
N ALA A 179 38.96 6.41 -33.14
CA ALA A 179 38.97 5.34 -32.15
C ALA A 179 37.74 5.39 -31.22
N THR A 180 37.29 6.59 -30.82
CA THR A 180 36.05 6.75 -30.06
C THR A 180 34.82 6.38 -30.88
N ALA A 181 34.76 6.72 -32.17
CA ALA A 181 33.66 6.34 -33.06
C ALA A 181 33.59 4.81 -33.24
N ASP A 182 34.72 4.15 -33.48
CA ASP A 182 34.80 2.69 -33.62
C ASP A 182 34.35 1.97 -32.32
N TRP A 183 34.68 2.55 -31.16
CA TRP A 183 34.20 2.05 -29.87
C TRP A 183 32.71 2.26 -29.66
N ILE A 184 32.16 3.42 -30.04
CA ILE A 184 30.71 3.66 -29.99
C ILE A 184 29.97 2.65 -30.89
N GLU A 185 30.47 2.40 -32.10
CA GLU A 185 29.90 1.39 -33.02
C GLU A 185 29.92 -0.01 -32.39
N THR A 186 31.07 -0.43 -31.86
CA THR A 186 31.21 -1.71 -31.16
C THR A 186 30.27 -1.81 -29.96
N ALA A 187 30.14 -0.74 -29.16
CA ALA A 187 29.29 -0.71 -27.99
C ALA A 187 27.79 -0.78 -28.34
N VAL A 188 27.37 -0.14 -29.44
CA VAL A 188 25.99 -0.18 -29.94
C VAL A 188 25.67 -1.57 -30.51
N ASP A 189 26.58 -2.17 -31.28
CA ASP A 189 26.35 -3.45 -31.95
C ASP A 189 26.39 -4.65 -30.99
N THR A 190 27.29 -4.61 -30.00
CA THR A 190 27.53 -5.74 -29.08
C THR A 190 26.89 -5.56 -27.71
N GLY A 191 26.50 -4.34 -27.35
CA GLY A 191 26.06 -3.98 -26.00
C GLY A 191 27.18 -3.95 -24.96
N ASN A 192 28.44 -4.18 -25.36
CA ASN A 192 29.59 -4.09 -24.47
C ASN A 192 30.15 -2.66 -24.45
N VAL A 193 29.93 -1.96 -23.33
CA VAL A 193 30.43 -0.59 -23.11
C VAL A 193 31.84 -0.54 -22.51
N GLY A 194 32.54 -1.68 -22.45
CA GLY A 194 33.94 -1.71 -22.02
C GLY A 194 34.81 -0.87 -22.96
N VAL A 195 35.58 0.06 -22.41
CA VAL A 195 36.60 0.80 -23.16
C VAL A 195 37.83 -0.10 -23.22
N ASP A 196 38.26 -0.49 -24.42
CA ASP A 196 39.45 -1.31 -24.58
C ASP A 196 40.72 -0.53 -24.19
N GLU A 197 41.71 -1.22 -23.63
CA GLU A 197 42.96 -0.63 -23.11
C GLU A 197 43.71 0.22 -24.17
N ALA A 198 43.58 -0.13 -25.45
CA ALA A 198 44.11 0.64 -26.57
C ALA A 198 43.43 2.00 -26.75
N LEU A 199 42.10 2.07 -26.58
CA LEU A 199 41.36 3.34 -26.63
C LEU A 199 41.65 4.20 -25.41
N GLU A 200 41.80 3.60 -24.22
CA GLU A 200 42.15 4.36 -23.02
C GLU A 200 43.51 5.06 -23.13
N ARG A 201 44.53 4.37 -23.67
CA ARG A 201 45.86 4.95 -23.90
C ARG A 201 45.78 6.12 -24.89
N LEU A 202 45.05 5.90 -25.98
CA LEU A 202 44.87 6.88 -27.04
C LEU A 202 44.07 8.11 -26.56
N LEU A 203 43.06 7.96 -25.70
CA LEU A 203 42.37 9.07 -25.04
C LEU A 203 43.30 9.85 -24.10
N ARG A 204 44.10 9.15 -23.29
CA ARG A 204 45.11 9.75 -22.39
C ARG A 204 46.22 10.49 -23.12
N GLY A 205 46.41 10.23 -24.42
CA GLY A 205 47.47 10.86 -25.22
C GLY A 205 48.85 10.26 -24.98
N GLU A 206 48.89 9.00 -24.56
CA GLU A 206 50.07 8.13 -24.46
C GLU A 206 50.20 7.24 -25.70
#